data_AF-A0A519GHW9-F1
#
_entry.id   AF-A0A519GHW9-F1
#
_cell.length_a   1.000
_cell.length_b   1.000
_cell.length_c   1.000
_cell.angle_alpha   90.00
_cell.angle_beta   90.00
_cell.angle_gamma   90.00
#
_symmetry.space_group_name_H-M   'P 1'
#
loop_
_entity.id
_entity.type
_entity.pdbx_description
1 polymer ?
#
loop_
_entity_poly.entity_id
_entity_poly.type
_entity_poly.pdbx_seq_one_letter_code
_entity_poly.pdbx_strand_id
1 'polypeptide(L)' 'MPELDLTLLVLGTMTFGDTVDFDGAAAMVDSALDAGITHIDTANGYAGGETERILAR' A
#
# COMPACT_ATOMS: atom_id res chain seq x y z
N MET A 1 -19.26 14.92 -3.94
CA MET A 1 -18.38 14.10 -3.09
C MET A 1 -17.50 15.05 -2.30
N PRO A 2 -17.18 14.76 -1.03
CA PRO A 2 -16.19 15.56 -0.33
C PRO A 2 -14.88 15.53 -1.09
N GLU A 3 -14.15 16.63 -1.05
CA GLU A 3 -12.79 16.70 -1.56
C GLU A 3 -11.90 15.78 -0.72
N LEU A 4 -11.06 14.98 -1.39
CA LEU A 4 -10.09 14.13 -0.73
C LEU A 4 -8.78 14.92 -0.61
N ASP A 5 -8.24 14.99 0.60
CA ASP A 5 -6.95 15.63 0.87
C ASP A 5 -5.81 14.69 0.45
N LEU A 6 -5.53 14.65 -0.86
CA LEU A 6 -4.53 13.75 -1.45
C LEU A 6 -3.11 14.25 -1.19
N THR A 7 -2.21 13.31 -0.88
CA THR A 7 -0.77 13.57 -0.88
C THR A 7 -0.21 13.62 -2.30
N LEU A 8 0.88 14.37 -2.52
CA LEU A 8 1.53 14.47 -3.83
C LEU A 8 2.04 13.09 -4.34
N LEU A 9 2.38 12.21 -3.41
CA LEU A 9 2.82 10.84 -3.67
C LEU A 9 1.80 9.85 -3.12
N VAL A 10 1.76 8.66 -3.72
CA VAL A 10 0.90 7.53 -3.34
C VAL A 10 1.78 6.28 -3.27
N LEU A 11 1.63 5.45 -2.25
CA LEU A 11 2.34 4.18 -2.14
C LEU A 11 1.62 3.13 -3.01
N GLY A 12 2.26 2.71 -4.10
CA GLY A 12 1.79 1.57 -4.92
C GLY A 12 2.19 0.24 -4.30
N THR A 13 1.26 -0.73 -4.32
CA THR A 13 1.39 -1.98 -3.55
C THR A 13 1.37 -3.26 -4.39
N MET A 14 1.43 -3.15 -5.72
CA MET A 14 1.31 -4.28 -6.67
C MET A 14 2.27 -5.46 -6.38
N THR A 15 3.43 -5.20 -5.77
CA THR A 15 4.45 -6.21 -5.47
C THR A 15 4.23 -6.95 -4.14
N PHE A 16 3.32 -6.49 -3.29
CA PHE A 16 3.10 -7.05 -1.96
C PHE A 16 2.42 -8.42 -2.08
N GLY A 17 3.05 -9.45 -1.55
CA GLY A 17 2.60 -10.85 -1.65
C GLY A 17 3.09 -11.58 -2.90
N ASP A 18 3.80 -10.89 -3.81
CA ASP A 18 4.44 -11.49 -4.98
C ASP A 18 5.97 -11.49 -4.85
N THR A 19 6.59 -10.31 -4.91
CA THR A 19 8.05 -10.14 -4.77
C THR A 19 8.44 -9.58 -3.39
N VAL A 20 7.53 -8.89 -2.71
CA VAL A 20 7.72 -8.33 -1.36
C VAL A 20 6.86 -9.14 -0.38
N ASP A 21 7.48 -9.69 0.66
CA ASP A 21 6.77 -10.43 1.71
C ASP A 21 6.04 -9.49 2.69
N PHE A 22 5.38 -10.06 3.69
CA PHE A 22 4.62 -9.29 4.68
C PHE A 22 5.49 -8.29 5.45
N ASP A 23 6.64 -8.72 5.96
CA ASP A 23 7.52 -7.88 6.77
C ASP A 23 8.11 -6.73 5.94
N GLY A 24 8.49 -7.02 4.68
CA GLY A 24 8.93 -6.00 3.73
C GLY A 24 7.82 -5.00 3.39
N ALA A 25 6.59 -5.48 3.15
CA ALA A 25 5.44 -4.63 2.87
C ALA A 25 5.12 -3.72 4.07
N ALA A 26 5.13 -4.26 5.29
CA ALA A 26 4.92 -3.49 6.52
C ALA A 26 5.99 -2.38 6.68
N ALA A 27 7.27 -2.71 6.48
CA ALA A 27 8.34 -1.72 6.55
C ALA A 27 8.20 -0.62 5.47
N MET A 28 7.71 -0.95 4.28
CA MET A 28 7.43 0.03 3.22
C MET A 28 6.26 0.94 3.57
N VAL A 29 5.19 0.41 4.19
CA VAL A 29 4.06 1.20 4.69
C VAL A 29 4.51 2.14 5.80
N ASP A 30 5.27 1.66 6.78
CA ASP A 30 5.84 2.49 7.85
C ASP A 30 6.70 3.62 7.27
N SER A 31 7.57 3.31 6.31
CA SER A 31 8.42 4.31 5.64
C SER A 31 7.60 5.36 4.89
N ALA A 32 6.49 4.97 4.26
CA ALA A 32 5.59 5.90 3.56
C ALA A 32 4.89 6.83 4.56
N LEU A 33 4.39 6.28 5.68
CA LEU A 33 3.75 7.06 6.74
C LEU A 33 4.73 8.05 7.38
N ASP A 34 5.96 7.63 7.67
CA ASP A 34 7.02 8.51 8.20
C ASP A 34 7.36 9.66 7.24
N ALA A 35 7.20 9.44 5.92
CA ALA A 35 7.36 10.47 4.90
C ALA A 35 6.11 11.34 4.69
N GLY A 36 5.02 11.09 5.44
CA GLY A 36 3.76 11.82 5.33
C GLY A 36 2.87 11.39 4.16
N ILE A 37 3.11 10.21 3.57
CA ILE A 37 2.28 9.65 2.52
C ILE A 37 1.12 8.87 3.16
N THR A 38 -0.10 9.33 2.94
CA THR A 38 -1.31 8.75 3.55
C THR A 38 -2.22 8.03 2.56
N HIS A 39 -1.82 7.97 1.29
CA HIS A 39 -2.58 7.35 0.22
C HIS A 39 -1.89 6.08 -0.27
N ILE A 40 -2.66 5.01 -0.37
CA ILE A 40 -2.23 3.69 -0.84
C ILE A 40 -3.02 3.33 -2.10
N ASP A 41 -2.30 2.90 -3.13
CA ASP A 41 -2.87 2.34 -4.35
C ASP A 41 -2.78 0.81 -4.28
N THR A 42 -3.94 0.15 -4.44
CA THR A 42 -4.10 -1.31 -4.42
C THR A 42 -5.19 -1.73 -5.39
N ALA A 43 -5.26 -3.03 -5.71
CA ALA A 43 -6.31 -3.59 -6.53
C ALA A 43 -6.56 -5.07 -6.18
N ASN A 44 -7.80 -5.51 -6.39
CA ASN A 44 -8.23 -6.89 -6.19
C ASN A 44 -7.42 -7.94 -6.99
N GLY A 45 -6.80 -7.54 -8.10
CA GLY A 45 -5.98 -8.41 -8.95
C GLY A 45 -4.50 -8.48 -8.53
N TYR A 46 -4.03 -7.58 -7.66
CA TYR A 46 -2.62 -7.53 -7.27
C TYR A 46 -2.27 -8.74 -6.41
N ALA A 47 -1.20 -9.45 -6.80
CA ALA A 47 -0.79 -10.75 -6.25
C ALA A 47 -1.97 -11.74 -6.07
N GLY A 48 -2.93 -11.76 -7.01
CA GLY A 48 -4.11 -12.63 -6.91
C GLY A 48 -5.02 -12.33 -5.70
N GLY A 49 -5.00 -11.09 -5.21
CA GLY A 49 -5.73 -10.63 -4.03
C GLY A 49 -4.95 -10.75 -2.72
N GLU A 50 -3.70 -11.20 -2.73
CA GLU A 50 -2.87 -11.27 -1.51
C GLU A 50 -2.46 -9.87 -1.04
N THR A 51 -2.25 -8.92 -1.95
CA THR A 51 -1.89 -7.53 -1.59
C THR A 51 -2.88 -6.90 -0.60
N GLU A 52 -4.20 -7.00 -0.88
CA GLU A 52 -5.23 -6.47 0.02
C GLU A 52 -5.29 -7.25 1.35
N ARG A 53 -4.97 -8.55 1.35
CA ARG A 53 -4.89 -9.36 2.58
C ARG A 53 -3.69 -9.01 3.45
N ILE A 54 -2.57 -8.63 2.84
CA ILE A 54 -1.39 -8.11 3.53
C ILE A 54 -1.72 -6.76 4.16
N LEU A 55 -2.34 -5.84 3.41
CA LEU A 55 -2.69 -4.50 3.89
C LEU A 55 -3.76 -4.48 5.01
N ALA A 56 -4.56 -5.53 5.14
CA ALA A 56 -5.62 -5.63 6.15
C ALA A 56 -5.19 -6.25 7.49
N ARG A 57 -3.92 -6.64 7.64
CA ARG A 57 -3.36 -7.21 8.88
C ARG A 57 -2.78 -6.12 9.76
#